data_AF-A0A838NQH9-F1
#
_entry.id   AF-A0A838NQH9-F1
#
_cell.length_a   1.000
_cell.length_b   1.000
_cell.length_c   1.000
_cell.angle_alpha   90.00
_cell.angle_beta   90.00
_cell.angle_gamma   90.00
#
_symmetry.space_group_name_H-M   'P 1'
#
loop_
_entity.id
_entity.type
_entity.pdbx_description
1 polymer ?
#
loop_
_entity_poly.entity_id
_entity_poly.type
_entity_poly.pdbx_seq_one_letter_code
_entity_poly.pdbx_strand_id
1 'polypeptide(L)'
;MVFVLVGGYAMGWHGVVRATGDIDFLYQRIKENVEHLCAALREFGAPEDFIDPEFLLSSNAVTQIGNEPLRIDLLGDITGVTFADVHAGADEIELNGNHLLVIGIEGLRANKAATHRAKDKDDLRRLARAVTASTKRPAGSKKRAARSSVAKPLAPPGKKK
;
A
#
# COMPACT_ATOMS: atom_id res chain seq x y z
N MET A 1 -2.12 13.41 6.99
CA MET A 1 -1.15 12.30 7.20
C MET A 1 -0.72 11.78 5.85
N VAL A 2 0.59 11.60 5.62
CA VAL A 2 1.18 11.22 4.32
C VAL A 2 1.98 9.94 4.49
N PHE A 3 1.64 8.94 3.68
CA PHE A 3 2.28 7.63 3.64
C PHE A 3 2.13 7.04 2.24
N VAL A 4 3.01 6.10 1.91
CA VAL A 4 3.03 5.40 0.63
C VAL A 4 3.04 3.90 0.88
N LEU A 5 2.13 3.18 0.25
CA LEU A 5 2.11 1.72 0.23
C LEU A 5 3.33 1.21 -0.54
N VAL A 6 4.12 0.35 0.10
CA VAL A 6 5.34 -0.24 -0.49
C VAL A 6 5.28 -1.77 -0.43
N GLY A 7 6.44 -2.41 -0.62
CA GLY A 7 6.59 -3.83 -0.29
C GLY A 7 5.78 -4.79 -1.16
N GLY A 8 5.23 -5.83 -0.54
CA GLY A 8 4.57 -6.94 -1.24
C GLY A 8 3.27 -6.56 -1.92
N TYR A 9 2.45 -5.75 -1.27
CA TYR A 9 1.19 -5.27 -1.85
C TYR A 9 1.44 -4.36 -3.06
N ALA A 10 2.48 -3.51 -3.02
CA ALA A 10 2.87 -2.70 -4.17
C ALA A 10 3.31 -3.54 -5.39
N MET A 11 3.91 -4.73 -5.19
CA MET A 11 4.19 -5.65 -6.29
C MET A 11 2.92 -6.06 -7.03
N GLY A 12 1.83 -6.32 -6.28
CA GLY A 12 0.52 -6.67 -6.83
C GLY A 12 -0.08 -5.55 -7.68
N TRP A 13 0.05 -4.30 -7.22
CA TRP A 13 -0.34 -3.11 -7.99
C TRP A 13 0.37 -3.06 -9.35
N HIS A 14 1.67 -3.38 -9.37
CA HIS A 14 2.48 -3.45 -10.60
C HIS A 14 2.34 -4.76 -11.39
N GLY A 15 1.28 -5.53 -11.13
CA GLY A 15 0.92 -6.73 -11.91
C GLY A 15 1.70 -7.99 -11.55
N VAL A 16 2.43 -7.99 -10.43
CA VAL A 16 3.17 -9.15 -9.93
C VAL A 16 2.63 -9.56 -8.57
N VAL A 17 1.65 -10.46 -8.58
CA VAL A 17 1.10 -11.02 -7.34
C VAL A 17 2.03 -12.11 -6.81
N ARG A 18 2.30 -12.05 -5.50
CA ARG A 18 2.97 -13.11 -4.73
C ARG A 18 2.38 -13.19 -3.33
N ALA A 19 2.60 -14.30 -2.63
CA ALA A 19 2.25 -14.41 -1.22
C ALA A 19 3.02 -13.37 -0.39
N THR A 20 2.33 -12.68 0.51
CA THR A 20 2.87 -11.74 1.51
C THR A 20 2.04 -11.90 2.78
N GLY A 21 2.68 -11.80 3.94
CA GLY A 21 2.01 -11.91 5.25
C GLY A 21 1.80 -10.57 5.94
N ASP A 22 2.17 -9.49 5.25
CA ASP A 22 2.34 -8.15 5.76
C ASP A 22 1.95 -7.10 4.73
N ILE A 23 1.52 -5.94 5.23
CA ILE A 23 1.35 -4.71 4.46
C ILE A 23 2.33 -3.65 4.98
N ASP A 24 3.09 -3.08 4.07
CA ASP A 24 4.17 -2.14 4.39
C ASP A 24 3.76 -0.70 4.01
N PHE A 25 3.85 0.24 4.95
CA PHE A 25 3.65 1.67 4.70
C PHE A 25 4.91 2.46 5.03
N LEU A 26 5.45 3.17 4.04
CA LEU A 26 6.50 4.15 4.24
C LEU A 26 5.85 5.49 4.63
N TYR A 27 6.19 6.05 5.78
CA TYR A 27 5.63 7.33 6.24
C TYR A 27 6.66 8.46 6.20
N GLN A 28 6.20 9.70 6.05
CA GLN A 28 7.10 10.85 6.09
C GLN A 28 7.52 11.13 7.54
N ARG A 29 8.83 11.07 7.82
CA ARG A 29 9.41 11.36 9.15
C ARG A 29 9.55 12.86 9.42
N ILE A 30 8.42 13.55 9.49
CA ILE A 30 8.35 14.94 9.95
C ILE A 30 7.43 15.01 11.17
N LYS A 31 7.72 15.96 12.08
CA LYS A 31 7.02 16.11 13.37
C LYS A 31 5.50 16.08 13.22
N GLU A 32 4.95 16.92 12.35
CA GLU A 32 3.50 17.01 12.10
C GLU A 32 2.90 15.67 11.63
N ASN A 33 3.59 14.93 10.76
CA ASN A 33 3.09 13.66 10.27
C ASN A 33 3.19 12.56 11.33
N VAL A 34 4.23 12.57 12.15
CA VAL A 34 4.38 11.64 13.28
C VAL A 34 3.33 11.90 14.36
N GLU A 35 2.98 13.16 14.64
CA GLU A 35 1.88 13.49 15.56
C GLU A 35 0.53 12.91 15.06
N HIS A 36 0.24 13.06 13.76
CA HIS A 36 -0.93 12.41 13.15
C HIS A 36 -0.86 10.88 13.21
N LEU A 37 0.32 10.29 13.00
CA LEU A 37 0.51 8.85 13.08
C LEU A 37 0.28 8.33 14.51
N CYS A 38 0.81 9.01 15.53
CA CYS A 38 0.56 8.67 16.93
C CYS A 38 -0.94 8.74 17.27
N ALA A 39 -1.65 9.76 16.79
CA ALA A 39 -3.10 9.84 16.96
C ALA A 39 -3.84 8.67 16.29
N ALA A 40 -3.46 8.33 15.04
CA ALA A 40 -4.03 7.21 14.32
C ALA A 40 -3.74 5.86 15.01
N LEU A 41 -2.55 5.67 15.58
CA LEU A 41 -2.21 4.48 16.35
C LEU A 41 -3.07 4.34 17.61
N ARG A 42 -3.32 5.45 18.34
CA ARG A 42 -4.22 5.45 19.49
C ARG A 42 -5.65 5.10 19.10
N GLU A 43 -6.16 5.71 18.02
CA GLU A 43 -7.50 5.40 17.49
C GLU A 43 -7.61 3.95 17.02
N PHE A 44 -6.53 3.41 16.47
CA PHE A 44 -6.44 2.00 16.08
C PHE A 44 -6.41 1.04 17.28
N GLY A 45 -6.16 1.54 18.49
CA GLY A 45 -6.12 0.76 19.72
C GLY A 45 -4.73 0.25 20.12
N ALA A 46 -3.67 0.87 19.62
CA ALA A 46 -2.32 0.58 20.09
C ALA A 46 -2.15 1.03 21.56
N PRO A 47 -1.49 0.23 22.43
CA PRO A 47 -1.15 0.63 23.80
C PRO A 47 -0.29 1.90 23.84
N GLU A 48 -0.43 2.74 24.87
CA GLU A 48 0.32 4.01 24.93
C GLU A 48 1.84 3.79 25.03
N ASP A 49 2.28 2.73 25.69
CA ASP A 49 3.69 2.31 25.80
C ASP A 49 4.28 1.78 24.49
N PHE A 50 3.43 1.49 23.49
CA PHE A 50 3.85 1.17 22.13
C PHE A 50 4.10 2.42 21.28
N ILE A 51 3.56 3.58 21.66
CA ILE A 51 3.58 4.80 20.84
C ILE A 51 4.69 5.72 21.32
N ASP A 52 5.82 5.68 20.62
CA ASP A 52 6.97 6.54 20.87
C ASP A 52 7.22 7.50 19.67
N PRO A 53 6.88 8.80 19.79
CA PRO A 53 7.09 9.76 18.72
C PRO A 53 8.58 10.03 18.43
N GLU A 54 9.47 9.88 19.42
CA GLU A 54 10.92 10.07 19.20
C GLU A 54 11.48 8.92 18.38
N PHE A 55 11.06 7.69 18.70
CA PHE A 55 11.36 6.52 17.88
C PHE A 55 10.81 6.65 16.46
N LEU A 56 9.56 7.08 16.29
CA LEU A 56 8.95 7.24 14.96
C LEU A 56 9.64 8.33 14.12
N LEU A 57 10.27 9.33 14.73
CA LEU A 57 11.11 10.32 14.04
C LEU A 57 12.51 9.79 13.70
N SER A 58 12.98 8.76 14.38
CA SER A 58 14.33 8.21 14.20
C SER A 58 14.51 7.57 12.82
N SER A 59 15.76 7.55 12.35
CA SER A 59 16.11 6.85 11.11
C SER A 59 16.00 5.34 11.27
N ASN A 60 15.55 4.65 10.23
CA ASN A 60 15.33 3.20 10.22
C ASN A 60 14.30 2.71 11.24
N ALA A 61 13.42 3.59 11.71
CA ALA A 61 12.29 3.19 12.55
C ALA A 61 11.42 2.16 11.83
N VAL A 62 11.15 1.05 12.51
CA VAL A 62 10.25 -0.01 12.03
C VAL A 62 9.30 -0.34 13.17
N THR A 63 8.02 -0.10 12.95
CA THR A 63 6.96 -0.41 13.92
C THR A 63 6.08 -1.50 13.33
N GLN A 64 5.95 -2.63 14.02
CA GLN A 64 5.19 -3.78 13.56
C GLN A 64 3.92 -3.95 14.40
N ILE A 65 2.78 -4.08 13.74
CA ILE A 65 1.48 -4.21 14.39
C ILE A 65 0.84 -5.52 13.94
N GLY A 66 0.47 -6.37 14.90
CA GLY A 66 -0.13 -7.67 14.63
C GLY A 66 0.88 -8.76 14.22
N ASN A 67 0.39 -9.81 13.57
CA ASN A 67 1.16 -10.98 13.16
C ASN A 67 0.79 -11.40 11.73
N GLU A 68 1.67 -12.12 11.05
CA GLU A 68 1.34 -12.70 9.74
C GLU A 68 0.12 -13.63 9.85
N PRO A 69 -0.78 -13.65 8.84
CA PRO A 69 -0.71 -12.96 7.55
C PRO A 69 -1.35 -11.55 7.53
N LEU A 70 -1.63 -10.96 8.70
CA LEU A 70 -2.31 -9.68 8.87
C LEU A 70 -1.41 -8.67 9.61
N ARG A 71 -0.10 -8.70 9.37
CA ARG A 71 0.85 -7.75 9.97
C ARG A 71 0.84 -6.43 9.21
N ILE A 72 0.94 -5.31 9.93
CA ILE A 72 1.18 -3.99 9.36
C ILE A 72 2.58 -3.55 9.78
N ASP A 73 3.41 -3.16 8.82
CA ASP A 73 4.75 -2.63 9.05
C ASP A 73 4.77 -1.14 8.67
N LEU A 74 5.03 -0.27 9.66
CA LEU A 74 5.24 1.16 9.47
C LEU A 74 6.74 1.42 9.38
N LEU A 75 7.18 1.92 8.24
CA LEU A 75 8.59 2.08 7.88
C LEU A 75 8.93 3.57 7.84
N GLY A 76 9.90 3.98 8.64
CA GLY A 76 10.42 5.35 8.63
C GLY A 76 11.36 5.63 7.46
N ASP A 77 12.04 4.61 6.96
CA ASP A 77 12.93 4.66 5.79
C ASP A 77 12.91 3.31 5.05
N ILE A 78 13.26 3.34 3.78
CA ILE A 78 13.55 2.14 2.98
C ILE A 78 14.84 2.33 2.20
N THR A 79 15.55 1.24 1.91
CA THR A 79 16.84 1.29 1.23
C THR A 79 16.69 1.73 -0.23
N GLY A 80 17.66 2.47 -0.77
CA GLY A 80 17.78 2.75 -2.20
C GLY A 80 16.96 3.92 -2.74
N VAL A 81 16.05 4.50 -1.94
CA VAL A 81 15.20 5.64 -2.32
C VAL A 81 14.90 6.52 -1.11
N THR A 82 14.66 7.81 -1.32
CA THR A 82 14.16 8.70 -0.26
C THR A 82 12.63 8.75 -0.23
N PHE A 83 12.04 9.21 0.88
CA PHE A 83 10.60 9.47 0.92
C PHE A 83 10.15 10.45 -0.17
N ALA A 84 10.94 11.51 -0.41
CA ALA A 84 10.62 12.53 -1.40
C ALA A 84 10.55 11.93 -2.81
N ASP A 85 11.51 11.09 -3.19
CA ASP A 85 11.53 10.41 -4.49
C ASP A 85 10.32 9.47 -4.64
N VAL A 86 10.05 8.68 -3.59
CA VAL A 86 8.93 7.73 -3.58
C VAL A 86 7.60 8.46 -3.69
N HIS A 87 7.41 9.54 -2.94
CA HIS A 87 6.19 10.34 -2.96
C HIS A 87 5.99 11.04 -4.31
N ALA A 88 7.05 11.63 -4.88
CA ALA A 88 6.96 12.32 -6.17
C ALA A 88 6.64 11.38 -7.34
N GLY A 89 7.10 10.13 -7.28
CA GLY A 89 6.85 9.11 -8.28
C GLY A 89 5.73 8.12 -7.94
N ALA A 90 4.92 8.38 -6.91
CA ALA A 90 3.87 7.47 -6.48
C ALA A 90 2.67 7.50 -7.44
N ASP A 91 2.05 6.33 -7.62
CA ASP A 91 0.73 6.23 -8.23
C ASP A 91 -0.33 6.54 -7.17
N GLU A 92 -1.25 7.45 -7.48
CA GLU A 92 -2.40 7.73 -6.63
C GLU A 92 -3.60 6.85 -7.03
N ILE A 93 -4.22 6.21 -6.04
CA ILE A 93 -5.38 5.34 -6.23
C ILE A 93 -6.51 5.73 -5.30
N GLU A 94 -7.74 5.60 -5.79
CA GLU A 94 -8.95 5.77 -4.97
C GLU A 94 -9.47 4.40 -4.53
N LEU A 95 -9.58 4.19 -3.22
CA LEU A 95 -10.09 2.97 -2.61
C LEU A 95 -11.19 3.33 -1.60
N ASN A 96 -12.43 2.94 -1.90
CA ASN A 96 -13.60 3.22 -1.04
C ASN A 96 -13.73 4.70 -0.65
N GLY A 97 -13.44 5.61 -1.59
CA GLY A 97 -13.46 7.06 -1.37
C GLY A 97 -12.23 7.62 -0.63
N ASN A 98 -11.23 6.79 -0.33
CA ASN A 98 -9.96 7.22 0.25
C ASN A 98 -8.86 7.26 -0.81
N HIS A 99 -7.98 8.24 -0.71
CA HIS A 99 -6.79 8.34 -1.54
C HIS A 99 -5.64 7.56 -0.90
N LEU A 100 -4.99 6.69 -1.68
CA LEU A 100 -3.81 5.95 -1.27
C LEU A 100 -2.70 6.16 -2.30
N LEU A 101 -1.50 6.46 -1.81
CA LEU A 101 -0.31 6.48 -2.64
C LEU A 101 0.32 5.09 -2.65
N VAL A 102 0.71 4.61 -3.83
CA VAL A 102 1.46 3.36 -4.02
C VAL A 102 2.79 3.73 -4.67
N ILE A 103 3.89 3.17 -4.16
CA ILE A 103 5.22 3.44 -4.75
C ILE A 103 5.22 3.09 -6.24
N GLY A 104 5.69 4.03 -7.07
CA GLY A 104 5.80 3.82 -8.50
C GLY A 104 6.80 2.72 -8.86
N ILE A 105 6.70 2.19 -10.08
CA ILE A 105 7.48 1.03 -10.51
C ILE A 105 9.00 1.26 -10.42
N GLU A 106 9.47 2.47 -10.74
CA GLU A 106 10.90 2.79 -10.71
C GLU A 106 11.43 2.87 -9.27
N GLY A 107 10.69 3.51 -8.36
CA GLY A 107 11.02 3.53 -6.95
C GLY A 107 11.02 2.14 -6.32
N LEU A 108 10.04 1.29 -6.69
CA LEU A 108 9.95 -0.08 -6.22
C LEU A 108 11.16 -0.91 -6.69
N ARG A 109 11.54 -0.78 -7.97
CA ARG A 109 12.73 -1.45 -8.51
C ARG A 109 14.01 -0.99 -7.83
N ALA A 110 14.19 0.31 -7.65
CA ALA A 110 15.35 0.87 -6.97
C ALA A 110 15.45 0.35 -5.52
N ASN A 111 14.33 0.34 -4.79
CA ASN A 111 14.28 -0.22 -3.45
C ASN A 111 14.69 -1.69 -3.42
N LYS A 112 14.06 -2.52 -4.27
CA LYS A 112 14.33 -3.97 -4.32
C LYS A 112 15.78 -4.28 -4.71
N ALA A 113 16.34 -3.53 -5.66
CA ALA A 113 17.72 -3.68 -6.12
C ALA A 113 18.75 -3.28 -5.05
N ALA A 114 18.41 -2.34 -4.18
CA ALA A 114 19.27 -1.91 -3.09
C ALA A 114 19.25 -2.85 -1.87
N THR A 115 18.38 -3.88 -1.86
CA THR A 115 18.40 -4.89 -0.81
C THR A 115 19.15 -6.15 -1.23
N HIS A 116 19.63 -6.91 -0.25
CA HIS A 116 20.27 -8.21 -0.47
C HIS A 116 19.34 -9.41 -0.20
N ARG A 117 18.01 -9.19 -0.18
CA ARG A 117 17.04 -10.25 0.09
C ARG A 117 16.83 -11.15 -1.13
N ALA A 118 16.89 -12.47 -0.95
CA ALA A 118 16.64 -13.43 -2.03
C ALA A 118 15.27 -13.24 -2.70
N LYS A 119 14.23 -12.91 -1.92
CA LYS A 119 12.88 -12.59 -2.44
C LYS A 119 12.88 -11.36 -3.34
N ASP A 120 13.65 -10.33 -3.00
CA ASP A 120 13.69 -9.09 -3.78
C ASP A 120 14.39 -9.29 -5.14
N LYS A 121 15.37 -10.20 -5.21
CA LYS A 121 15.97 -10.63 -6.47
C LYS A 121 14.94 -11.33 -7.39
N ASP A 122 14.00 -12.09 -6.83
CA ASP A 122 12.92 -12.70 -7.61
C ASP A 122 11.88 -11.66 -8.03
N ASP A 123 11.49 -10.76 -7.13
CA ASP A 123 10.61 -9.63 -7.39
C ASP A 123 11.11 -8.82 -8.61
N LEU A 124 12.39 -8.45 -8.65
CA LEU A 124 12.98 -7.74 -9.80
C LEU A 124 12.86 -8.49 -11.12
N ARG A 125 13.12 -9.80 -11.13
CA ARG A 125 12.97 -10.63 -12.34
C ARG A 125 11.53 -10.65 -12.83
N ARG A 126 10.56 -10.73 -11.93
CA ARG A 126 9.14 -10.74 -12.26
C ARG A 126 8.67 -9.37 -12.77
N LEU A 127 9.08 -8.28 -12.12
CA LEU A 127 8.77 -6.91 -12.55
C LEU A 127 9.34 -6.60 -13.95
N ALA A 128 10.53 -7.11 -14.29
CA ALA A 128 11.08 -6.97 -15.63
C ALA A 128 10.19 -7.63 -16.70
N ARG A 129 9.68 -8.84 -16.42
CA ARG A 129 8.78 -9.58 -17.32
C ARG A 129 7.40 -8.94 -17.45
N ALA A 130 6.83 -8.44 -16.36
CA ALA A 130 5.50 -7.82 -16.36
C ALA A 130 5.45 -6.56 -17.26
N VAL A 131 6.50 -5.71 -17.20
CA VAL A 131 6.58 -4.52 -18.05
C VAL A 131 6.69 -4.88 -19.54
N THR A 132 7.41 -5.94 -19.89
CA THR A 132 7.49 -6.41 -21.29
C THR A 132 6.16 -6.93 -21.85
N ALA A 133 5.23 -7.36 -20.98
CA ALA A 133 3.89 -7.77 -21.39
C ALA A 133 2.89 -6.59 -21.45
N SER A 134 3.09 -5.55 -20.62
CA SER A 134 2.17 -4.41 -20.50
C SER A 134 2.38 -3.30 -21.55
N THR A 135 3.49 -3.29 -22.29
CA THR A 135 3.70 -2.39 -23.46
C THR A 135 2.72 -2.66 -24.62
N LYS A 136 1.86 -3.67 -24.50
CA LYS A 136 0.72 -3.93 -25.41
C LYS A 136 -0.65 -3.41 -24.90
N ARG A 137 -0.73 -2.62 -23.81
CA ARG A 137 -2.01 -2.03 -23.38
C ARG A 137 -2.33 -0.78 -24.21
N PRO A 138 -3.48 -0.70 -24.91
CA PRO A 138 -3.84 0.49 -25.66
C PRO A 138 -4.12 1.65 -24.70
N ALA A 139 -3.63 2.83 -25.06
CA ALA A 139 -3.86 4.06 -24.33
C ALA A 139 -5.35 4.41 -24.31
N GLY A 140 -5.95 4.43 -23.11
CA GLY A 140 -7.26 5.01 -22.88
C GLY A 140 -8.38 4.02 -22.57
N SER A 141 -8.62 3.77 -21.28
CA SER A 141 -9.96 3.43 -20.80
C SER A 141 -10.49 4.60 -19.97
N LYS A 142 -11.10 5.56 -20.67
CA LYS A 142 -11.94 6.60 -20.08
C LYS A 142 -13.08 5.97 -19.27
N LYS A 143 -13.36 6.55 -18.10
CA LYS A 143 -14.60 6.52 -17.29
C LYS A 143 -15.64 5.45 -17.68
N ARG A 144 -15.84 4.45 -16.81
CA ARG A 144 -17.11 3.71 -16.77
C ARG A 144 -18.01 4.35 -15.72
N ALA A 145 -19.04 5.05 -16.19
CA ALA A 145 -20.12 5.56 -15.37
C ALA A 145 -20.84 4.41 -14.64
N ALA A 146 -21.11 4.61 -13.35
CA ALA A 146 -21.94 3.71 -12.56
C ALA A 146 -23.33 3.59 -13.20
N ARG A 147 -23.71 2.39 -13.62
CA ARG A 147 -25.11 2.07 -13.90
C ARG A 147 -25.75 1.64 -12.59
N SER A 148 -26.68 2.44 -12.07
CA SER A 148 -27.57 2.03 -11.00
C SER A 148 -28.48 0.91 -11.52
N SER A 149 -28.58 -0.20 -10.78
CA SER A 149 -29.67 -1.16 -10.93
C SER A 149 -30.46 -1.17 -9.62
N VAL A 150 -31.59 -0.48 -9.64
CA VAL A 150 -32.62 -0.53 -8.61
C VAL A 150 -33.08 -1.98 -8.47
N ALA A 151 -32.92 -2.55 -7.27
CA ALA A 151 -33.49 -3.86 -6.92
C ALA A 151 -35.02 -3.73 -6.83
N LYS A 152 -35.74 -4.58 -7.56
CA LYS A 152 -37.21 -4.68 -7.56
C LYS A 152 -37.65 -5.49 -6.34
N PRO A 153 -38.74 -5.14 -5.61
CA PRO A 153 -39.15 -5.89 -4.42
C PRO A 153 -39.74 -7.26 -4.79
N LEU A 154 -39.47 -8.25 -3.95
CA LEU A 154 -39.99 -9.62 -4.03
C LEU A 154 -41.49 -9.64 -3.70
N ALA A 155 -42.30 -10.33 -4.52
CA ALA A 155 -43.74 -10.52 -4.29
C ALA A 155 -44.00 -11.56 -3.17
N PRO A 156 -45.13 -11.48 -2.44
CA PRO A 156 -45.44 -12.40 -1.35
C PRO A 156 -45.90 -13.78 -1.86
N PRO A 157 -45.69 -14.87 -1.11
CA PRO A 157 -46.05 -16.21 -1.54
C PRO A 157 -47.56 -16.44 -1.46
N GLY A 158 -48.12 -16.95 -2.57
CA GLY A 158 -49.52 -17.32 -2.71
C GLY A 158 -49.90 -18.56 -1.92
N LYS A 159 -51.12 -18.54 -1.39
CA LYS A 159 -51.82 -19.63 -0.70
C LYS A 159 -51.91 -20.88 -1.59
N LYS A 160 -51.55 -22.06 -1.05
CA LYS A 160 -52.01 -23.35 -1.58
C LYS A 160 -53.17 -23.85 -0.74
N LYS A 161 -54.15 -24.40 -1.47
CA LYS A 161 -55.43 -24.95 -0.99
C LYS A 161 -55.25 -26.08 0.00
#